data_AF-A0A968RIT6-F1
#
_entry.id   AF-A0A968RIT6-F1
#
_cell.length_a   1.000
_cell.length_b   1.000
_cell.length_c   1.000
_cell.angle_alpha   90.00
_cell.angle_beta   90.00
_cell.angle_gamma   90.00
#
_symmetry.space_group_name_H-M   'P 1'
#
loop_
_entity.id
_entity.type
_entity.pdbx_description
1 polymer ?
#
loop_
_entity_poly.entity_id
_entity_poly.type
_entity_poly.pdbx_seq_one_letter_code
_entity_poly.pdbx_strand_id
1 'polypeptide(L)'
;MLLILSYWFCLPRHLFEDPTCVVLEDSTGGLLGARIAADGQWRFPHSEVVPEKFEKALIAFEDRRFYYHFGIDLLSLGRAVQQNVSHRRTVSGGSTITMQIIRMSKKNP
;
A
#
# COMPACT_ATOMS: atom_id res chain seq x y z
N MET A 1 24.96 14.06 5.06
CA MET A 1 23.92 15.05 4.70
C MET A 1 23.75 15.18 3.19
N LEU A 2 24.83 15.43 2.43
CA LEU A 2 24.76 15.62 0.97
C LEU A 2 24.19 14.42 0.19
N LEU A 3 24.55 13.20 0.56
CA LEU A 3 24.04 11.96 -0.06
C LEU A 3 22.54 11.72 0.18
N ILE A 4 22.03 12.07 1.36
CA ILE A 4 20.60 11.94 1.68
C ILE A 4 19.81 12.98 0.90
N LEU A 5 20.34 14.20 0.81
CA LEU A 5 19.74 15.27 0.03
C LEU A 5 19.69 14.91 -1.45
N SER A 6 20.79 14.40 -2.02
CA SER A 6 20.82 13.96 -3.42
C SER A 6 19.88 12.79 -3.67
N TYR A 7 19.82 11.82 -2.74
CA TYR A 7 18.88 10.71 -2.82
C TYR A 7 17.43 11.18 -2.82
N TRP A 8 17.08 12.19 -2.01
CA TRP A 8 15.75 12.78 -1.99
C TRP A 8 15.34 13.36 -3.35
N PHE A 9 16.28 14.02 -4.05
CA PHE A 9 16.03 14.54 -5.40
C PHE A 9 15.89 13.45 -6.47
N CYS A 10 16.40 12.23 -6.22
CA CYS A 10 16.26 11.09 -7.12
C CYS A 10 14.98 10.28 -6.90
N LEU A 11 14.19 10.58 -5.85
CA LEU A 11 12.95 9.85 -5.58
C LEU A 11 11.86 10.21 -6.61
N PRO A 12 11.13 9.22 -7.15
CA PRO A 12 10.03 9.47 -8.07
C PRO A 12 8.93 10.26 -7.38
N ARG A 13 8.42 11.31 -8.06
CA ARG A 13 7.31 12.13 -7.54
C ARG A 13 5.97 11.42 -7.62
N HIS A 14 5.79 10.57 -8.62
CA HIS A 14 4.59 9.76 -8.83
C HIS A 14 4.99 8.29 -8.78
N LEU A 15 4.37 7.54 -7.87
CA LEU A 15 4.58 6.10 -7.76
C LEU A 15 3.72 5.30 -8.75
N PHE A 16 2.59 5.87 -9.16
CA PHE A 16 1.61 5.21 -10.02
C PHE A 16 1.28 6.12 -11.19
N GLU A 17 1.41 5.57 -12.40
CA GLU A 17 1.00 6.18 -13.67
C GLU A 17 -0.07 5.29 -14.35
N ASP A 18 -0.64 4.35 -13.61
CA ASP A 18 -1.62 3.38 -14.11
C ASP A 18 -2.99 4.05 -14.27
N PRO A 19 -3.77 3.64 -15.29
CA PRO A 19 -5.09 4.23 -15.51
C PRO A 19 -6.04 3.93 -14.35
N THR A 20 -6.88 4.91 -14.03
CA THR A 20 -7.93 4.81 -13.03
C THR A 20 -9.31 4.63 -13.68
N CYS A 21 -10.27 4.19 -12.87
CA CYS A 21 -11.68 4.11 -13.21
C CYS A 21 -12.24 5.50 -13.46
N VAL A 22 -13.19 5.58 -14.40
CA VAL A 22 -14.04 6.76 -14.54
C VAL A 22 -15.19 6.62 -13.56
N VAL A 23 -15.30 7.57 -12.65
CA VAL A 23 -16.31 7.59 -11.59
C VAL A 23 -17.35 8.67 -11.91
N LEU A 24 -18.63 8.28 -11.88
CA LEU A 24 -19.77 9.18 -12.00
C LEU A 24 -20.32 9.45 -10.61
N GLU A 25 -20.33 10.73 -10.22
CA GLU A 25 -20.80 11.19 -8.92
C GLU A 25 -22.04 12.08 -9.10
N ASP A 26 -22.87 12.15 -8.07
CA ASP A 26 -23.91 13.16 -7.95
C ASP A 26 -23.32 14.53 -7.53
N SER A 27 -24.17 15.56 -7.45
CA SER A 27 -23.76 16.92 -7.06
C SER A 27 -23.21 17.03 -5.63
N THR A 28 -23.41 16.00 -4.81
CA THR A 28 -22.94 15.93 -3.42
C THR A 28 -21.69 15.05 -3.26
N GLY A 29 -21.18 14.46 -4.35
CA GLY A 29 -20.03 13.54 -4.34
C GLY A 29 -20.41 12.07 -4.08
N GLY A 30 -21.70 11.72 -4.11
CA GLY A 30 -22.17 10.34 -3.97
C GLY A 30 -21.90 9.54 -5.25
N LEU A 31 -21.30 8.36 -5.11
CA LEU A 31 -21.00 7.46 -6.24
C LEU A 31 -22.31 6.95 -6.90
N LEU A 32 -22.55 7.33 -8.15
CA LEU A 32 -23.66 6.86 -8.97
C LEU A 32 -23.28 5.66 -9.85
N GLY A 33 -22.02 5.60 -10.28
CA GLY A 33 -21.51 4.50 -11.09
C GLY A 33 -20.02 4.61 -11.36
N ALA A 34 -19.40 3.52 -11.78
CA ALA A 34 -18.00 3.51 -12.15
C ALA A 34 -17.76 2.59 -13.35
N ARG A 35 -16.86 3.02 -14.24
CA ARG A 35 -16.37 2.22 -15.37
C ARG A 35 -14.93 1.79 -15.09
N ILE A 36 -14.66 0.51 -15.34
CA ILE A 36 -13.34 -0.10 -15.16
C ILE A 36 -12.25 0.67 -15.93
N ALA A 37 -11.03 0.69 -15.38
CA ALA A 37 -9.89 1.35 -16.01
C ALA A 37 -9.53 0.70 -17.35
N ALA A 38 -8.77 1.41 -18.19
CA ALA A 38 -8.40 0.97 -19.54
C ALA A 38 -7.59 -0.36 -19.55
N ASP A 39 -6.90 -0.68 -18.45
CA ASP A 39 -6.16 -1.93 -18.27
C ASP A 39 -6.97 -3.05 -17.62
N GLY A 40 -8.29 -2.86 -17.47
CA GLY A 40 -9.21 -3.86 -16.93
C GLY A 40 -9.13 -4.05 -15.42
N GLN A 41 -8.54 -3.10 -14.68
CA GLN A 41 -8.43 -3.16 -13.24
C GLN A 41 -9.37 -2.15 -12.56
N TRP A 42 -9.85 -2.48 -11.37
CA TRP A 42 -10.60 -1.56 -10.52
C TRP A 42 -9.63 -0.69 -9.72
N ARG A 43 -9.33 0.50 -10.22
CA ARG A 43 -8.53 1.51 -9.52
C ARG A 43 -9.30 2.82 -9.44
N PHE A 44 -9.91 3.10 -8.31
CA PHE A 44 -10.61 4.37 -8.12
C PHE A 44 -9.61 5.54 -8.13
N PRO A 45 -10.02 6.73 -8.62
CA PRO A 45 -9.22 7.94 -8.49
C PRO A 45 -8.94 8.24 -7.01
N HIS A 46 -7.92 9.06 -6.76
CA HIS A 46 -7.55 9.44 -5.40
C HIS A 46 -8.75 10.07 -4.68
N SER A 47 -9.00 9.61 -3.45
CA SER A 47 -9.97 10.17 -2.53
C SER A 47 -9.24 10.64 -1.28
N GLU A 48 -9.53 11.86 -0.84
CA GLU A 48 -9.04 12.43 0.42
C GLU A 48 -9.63 11.69 1.63
N VAL A 49 -10.78 11.03 1.45
CA VAL A 49 -11.51 10.36 2.52
C VAL A 49 -11.43 8.84 2.33
N VAL A 50 -10.94 8.16 3.37
CA VAL A 50 -10.97 6.70 3.49
C VAL A 50 -11.94 6.35 4.64
N PRO A 51 -12.86 5.40 4.46
CA PRO A 51 -13.74 4.98 5.55
C PRO A 51 -12.94 4.47 6.75
N GLU A 52 -13.17 5.06 7.93
CA GLU A 52 -12.39 4.77 9.15
C GLU A 52 -12.36 3.27 9.51
N LYS A 53 -13.49 2.57 9.34
CA LYS A 53 -13.58 1.13 9.60
C LYS A 53 -12.68 0.32 8.66
N PHE A 54 -12.57 0.76 7.40
CA PHE A 54 -11.72 0.12 6.41
C PHE A 54 -10.25 0.33 6.76
N GLU A 55 -9.85 1.57 7.05
CA GLU A 55 -8.48 1.89 7.49
C GLU A 55 -8.07 1.06 8.72
N LYS A 56 -8.92 1.05 9.76
CA LYS A 56 -8.67 0.28 10.99
C LYS A 56 -8.53 -1.22 10.73
N ALA A 57 -9.42 -1.79 9.92
CA ALA A 57 -9.36 -3.21 9.58
C ALA A 57 -8.08 -3.53 8.80
N LEU A 58 -7.77 -2.74 7.76
CA LEU A 58 -6.59 -2.94 6.92
C LEU A 58 -5.31 -2.90 7.77
N ILE A 59 -5.14 -1.88 8.60
CA ILE A 59 -3.98 -1.75 9.50
C ILE A 59 -3.94 -2.91 10.49
N ALA A 60 -5.06 -3.29 11.11
CA ALA A 60 -5.06 -4.36 12.11
C ALA A 60 -4.66 -5.74 11.55
N PHE A 61 -5.06 -6.03 10.30
CA PHE A 61 -4.81 -7.32 9.64
C PHE A 61 -3.50 -7.38 8.85
N GLU A 62 -3.17 -6.33 8.08
CA GLU A 62 -1.98 -6.33 7.20
C GLU A 62 -0.74 -5.80 7.92
N ASP A 63 -0.88 -4.76 8.74
CA ASP A 63 0.27 -4.04 9.28
C ASP A 63 -0.05 -3.36 10.62
N ARG A 64 -0.15 -4.17 11.68
CA ARG A 64 -0.61 -3.72 13.01
C ARG A 64 0.23 -2.57 13.59
N ARG A 65 1.47 -2.41 13.13
CA ARG A 65 2.40 -1.38 13.61
C ARG A 65 2.70 -0.31 12.58
N PHE A 66 1.82 -0.15 11.59
CA PHE A 66 1.96 0.81 10.50
C PHE A 66 2.48 2.19 10.94
N TYR A 67 1.88 2.78 11.98
CA TYR A 67 2.27 4.11 12.49
C TYR A 67 3.54 4.14 13.36
N TYR A 68 4.11 2.98 13.71
CA TYR A 68 5.27 2.85 14.60
C TYR A 68 6.57 2.53 13.86
N HIS A 69 6.55 2.46 12.53
CA HIS A 69 7.73 2.16 11.72
C HIS A 69 7.83 3.03 10.46
N PHE A 70 9.06 3.20 9.96
CA PHE A 70 9.35 3.97 8.74
C PHE A 70 9.37 3.08 7.49
N GLY A 71 8.30 2.31 7.30
CA GLY A 71 8.09 1.43 6.15
C GLY A 71 8.67 0.02 6.27
N ILE A 72 9.57 -0.25 7.22
CA ILE A 72 10.05 -1.60 7.54
C ILE A 72 9.83 -1.89 9.02
N ASP A 73 9.10 -2.96 9.31
CA ASP A 73 8.89 -3.44 10.66
C ASP A 73 9.88 -4.55 11.03
N LEU A 74 11.02 -4.17 11.62
CA LEU A 74 12.08 -5.11 12.01
C LEU A 74 11.63 -6.16 13.02
N LEU A 75 10.74 -5.79 13.93
CA LEU A 75 10.25 -6.70 14.96
C LEU A 75 9.28 -7.75 14.36
N SER A 76 8.46 -7.35 13.37
CA SER A 76 7.51 -8.27 12.70
C SER A 76 8.27 -9.19 11.77
N LEU A 77 9.27 -8.65 11.08
CA LEU A 77 10.19 -9.41 10.24
C LEU A 77 10.96 -10.45 11.06
N GLY A 78 11.55 -10.05 12.20
CA GLY A 78 12.27 -10.97 13.09
C GLY A 78 11.39 -12.12 13.59
N ARG A 79 10.18 -11.80 14.06
CA ARG A 79 9.17 -12.82 14.45
C ARG A 79 8.83 -13.76 13.30
N ALA A 80 8.59 -13.22 12.11
CA ALA A 80 8.24 -14.01 10.93
C ALA A 80 9.38 -14.94 10.52
N VAL A 81 10.63 -14.45 10.51
CA VAL A 81 11.81 -15.29 10.24
C VAL A 81 11.93 -16.41 11.26
N GLN A 82 11.86 -16.10 12.56
CA GLN A 82 11.93 -17.10 13.62
C GLN A 82 10.86 -18.18 13.44
N GLN A 83 9.60 -17.79 13.22
CA GLN A 83 8.50 -18.72 13.04
C GLN A 83 8.66 -19.57 11.78
N ASN A 84 9.07 -18.97 10.66
CA ASN A 84 9.24 -19.69 9.40
C ASN A 84 10.40 -20.70 9.45
N VAL A 85 11.49 -20.34 10.13
CA VAL A 85 12.62 -21.25 10.39
C VAL A 85 12.20 -22.40 11.30
N SER A 86 11.51 -22.10 12.41
CA SER A 86 11.05 -23.14 13.35
C SER A 86 10.07 -24.13 12.71
N HIS A 87 9.20 -23.66 11.81
CA HIS A 87 8.21 -24.51 11.13
C HIS A 87 8.69 -25.07 9.79
N ARG A 88 9.91 -24.70 9.35
CA ARG A 88 10.50 -25.03 8.02
C ARG A 88 9.56 -24.74 6.83
N ARG A 89 8.64 -23.80 6.99
CA ARG A 89 7.67 -23.35 5.99
C ARG A 89 7.23 -21.93 6.29
N THR A 90 6.70 -21.22 5.30
CA THR A 90 6.12 -19.88 5.51
C THR A 90 4.82 -20.00 6.31
N VAL A 91 4.85 -19.61 7.58
CA VAL A 91 3.69 -19.55 8.49
C VAL A 91 3.29 -18.12 8.84
N SER A 92 4.22 -17.17 8.75
CA SER A 92 3.95 -15.75 8.97
C SER A 92 4.62 -14.89 7.91
N GLY A 93 3.89 -13.89 7.43
CA GLY A 93 4.45 -12.77 6.68
C GLY A 93 5.11 -11.74 7.59
N GLY A 94 6.02 -10.95 7.02
CA GLY A 94 6.68 -9.81 7.66
C GLY A 94 6.69 -8.55 6.78
N SER A 95 5.91 -8.53 5.71
CA SER A 95 5.78 -7.38 4.81
C SER A 95 4.89 -6.31 5.43
N THR A 96 5.24 -5.05 5.23
CA THR A 96 4.45 -3.87 5.64
C THR A 96 3.58 -3.39 4.48
N ILE A 97 2.58 -2.56 4.76
CA ILE A 97 1.78 -1.89 3.71
C ILE A 97 2.71 -1.09 2.77
N THR A 98 3.72 -0.40 3.31
CA THR A 98 4.69 0.37 2.51
C THR A 98 5.45 -0.51 1.51
N MET A 99 5.91 -1.69 1.92
CA MET A 99 6.57 -2.63 1.01
C MET A 99 5.61 -3.10 -0.09
N GLN A 100 4.36 -3.40 0.27
CA GLN A 100 3.35 -3.84 -0.69
C GLN A 100 3.08 -2.75 -1.73
N ILE A 101 2.96 -1.48 -1.31
CA ILE A 101 2.77 -0.33 -2.23
C ILE A 101 3.94 -0.18 -3.21
N ILE A 102 5.18 -0.27 -2.73
CA ILE A 102 6.37 -0.22 -3.62
C ILE A 102 6.38 -1.40 -4.59
N ARG A 103 5.99 -2.59 -4.13
CA ARG A 103 5.90 -3.78 -4.99
C ARG A 103 4.87 -3.60 -6.11
N MET A 104 3.69 -3.08 -5.77
CA MET A 104 2.63 -2.76 -6.75
C MET A 104 3.08 -1.69 -7.76
N SER A 105 3.72 -0.61 -7.29
CA SER A 105 4.26 0.46 -8.14
C SER A 105 5.28 -0.06 -9.17
N LYS A 106 6.09 -1.06 -8.79
CA LYS A 106 7.08 -1.68 -9.69
C LYS A 106 6.49 -2.71 -10.66
N LYS A 107 5.16 -2.93 -10.65
CA LYS A 107 4.47 -3.95 -11.47
C LYS A 107 5.06 -5.36 -11.30
N ASN A 108 5.58 -5.65 -10.11
CA ASN A 108 6.24 -6.92 -9.78
C ASN A 108 5.46 -7.62 -8.66
N PRO A 109 4.31 -8.25 -8.96
CA PRO A 109 3.40 -8.79 -7.96
C PRO A 109 4.02 -9.87 -7.07
#